data_AF-A0A968TN39-F1
#
_entry.id   AF-A0A968TN39-F1
#
_cell.length_a   1.000
_cell.length_b   1.000
_cell.length_c   1.000
_cell.angle_alpha   90.00
_cell.angle_beta   90.00
_cell.angle_gamma   90.00
#
_symmetry.space_group_name_H-M   'P 1'
#
loop_
_entity.id
_entity.type
_entity.pdbx_description
1 polymer ?
#
loop_
_entity_poly.entity_id
_entity_poly.type
_entity_poly.pdbx_seq_one_letter_code
_entity_poly.pdbx_strand_id
1 'polypeptide(L)' 'EPEEKVMHSLGSGFAINANGQIITNAHVVEDADKVTVSFLDGRSFDGKVLGVDTITDIAVVQIPVVKKELPHPSKKLALS' A
#
# COMPACT_ATOMS: atom_id res chain seq x y z
N GLU A 1 19.20 16.78 17.97
CA GLU A 1 17.78 16.37 17.93
C GLU A 1 17.74 14.88 17.62
N PRO A 2 16.89 14.05 18.23
CA PRO A 2 16.77 12.67 17.77
C PRO A 2 16.05 12.72 16.43
N GLU A 3 16.69 12.27 15.37
CA GLU A 3 16.02 11.99 14.11
C GLU A 3 14.98 10.90 14.40
N GLU A 4 13.70 11.24 14.30
CA GLU A 4 12.60 10.29 14.38
C GLU A 4 12.81 9.29 13.24
N LYS A 5 13.34 8.12 13.58
CA LYS A 5 13.74 7.11 12.62
C LYS A 5 12.46 6.51 12.07
N VAL A 6 11.93 7.10 11.00
CA VAL A 6 10.77 6.59 10.27
C VAL A 6 11.05 5.12 9.93
N MET A 7 10.37 4.21 10.62
CA MET A 7 10.52 2.78 10.37
C MET A 7 9.75 2.47 9.09
N HIS A 8 10.48 2.29 8.00
CA HIS A 8 9.93 1.86 6.74
C HIS A 8 9.76 0.34 6.76
N SER A 9 8.51 -0.11 6.86
CA SER A 9 8.17 -1.51 6.62
C SER A 9 8.05 -1.71 5.11
N LEU A 10 9.01 -2.43 4.52
CA LEU A 10 9.03 -2.70 3.09
C LEU A 10 8.23 -3.98 2.80
N GLY A 11 7.16 -3.84 2.02
CA GLY A 11 6.26 -4.93 1.67
C GLY A 11 5.94 -4.99 0.18
N SER A 12 5.12 -5.97 -0.21
CA SER A 12 4.57 -6.06 -1.56
C SER A 12 3.07 -6.24 -1.52
N GLY A 13 2.38 -5.66 -2.50
CA GLY A 13 0.93 -5.74 -2.60
C GLY A 13 0.45 -5.86 -4.04
N PHE A 14 -0.86 -6.06 -4.18
CA PHE A 14 -1.53 -6.22 -5.46
C PHE A 14 -2.75 -5.31 -5.53
N ALA A 15 -2.85 -4.53 -6.62
CA ALA A 15 -4.06 -3.77 -6.92
C ALA A 15 -5.16 -4.73 -7.39
N ILE A 16 -6.28 -4.77 -6.65
CA ILE A 16 -7.40 -5.68 -6.94
C ILE A 16 -8.45 -5.06 -7.86
N ASN A 17 -8.45 -3.73 -8.02
CA ASN A 17 -9.36 -3.04 -8.92
C ASN A 17 -8.81 -1.69 -9.42
N ALA A 18 -9.49 -1.16 -10.43
CA ALA A 18 -9.21 0.15 -11.00
C ALA A 18 -9.63 1.33 -10.10
N ASN A 19 -10.24 1.05 -8.92
CA ASN A 19 -10.63 2.06 -7.95
C ASN A 19 -9.50 2.35 -6.94
N GLY A 20 -8.34 1.70 -7.06
CA GLY A 20 -7.19 1.97 -6.18
C GLY A 20 -7.22 1.17 -4.87
N GLN A 21 -7.95 0.06 -4.82
CA GLN A 21 -7.84 -0.87 -3.69
C GLN A 21 -6.68 -1.83 -3.90
N ILE A 22 -5.86 -1.96 -2.86
CA ILE A 22 -4.65 -2.79 -2.85
C ILE A 22 -4.74 -3.74 -1.66
N ILE A 23 -4.44 -5.00 -1.91
CA ILE A 23 -4.24 -6.00 -0.86
C ILE A 23 -2.75 -6.12 -0.56
N THR A 24 -2.41 -6.15 0.71
CA THR A 24 -1.08 -6.40 1.26
C THR A 24 -1.19 -7.25 2.53
N ASN A 25 -0.05 -7.58 3.13
CA ASN A 25 -0.02 -8.23 4.44
C ASN A 25 -0.38 -7.26 5.57
N ALA A 26 -1.01 -7.76 6.63
CA ALA A 26 -1.39 -6.98 7.80
C ALA A 26 -0.15 -6.44 8.54
N HIS A 27 0.85 -7.30 8.77
CA HIS A 27 2.08 -6.91 9.47
C HIS A 27 2.88 -5.79 8.75
N VAL A 28 2.64 -5.57 7.46
CA VAL A 28 3.29 -4.47 6.70
C VAL A 28 2.73 -3.12 7.11
N VAL A 29 1.45 -3.06 7.50
CA VAL A 29 0.75 -1.80 7.80
C VAL A 29 0.47 -1.59 9.28
N GLU A 30 0.65 -2.61 10.13
CA GLU A 30 0.39 -2.51 11.58
C GLU A 30 1.30 -1.50 12.29
N ASP A 31 2.57 -1.41 11.88
CA ASP A 31 3.56 -0.51 12.49
C ASP A 31 3.78 0.78 11.70
N ALA A 32 2.99 1.01 10.64
CA ALA A 32 3.19 2.13 9.72
C ALA A 32 2.28 3.31 10.08
N ASP A 33 2.87 4.43 10.52
CA ASP A 33 2.15 5.70 10.71
C ASP A 33 1.58 6.25 9.39
N LYS A 34 2.28 5.95 8.29
CA LYS A 34 1.91 6.35 6.93
C LYS A 34 2.23 5.21 5.96
N VAL A 35 1.29 4.90 5.08
CA VAL A 35 1.49 3.88 4.03
C VAL A 35 1.73 4.58 2.71
N THR A 36 2.88 4.34 2.08
CA THR A 36 3.15 4.82 0.72
C THR A 36 3.17 3.64 -0.25
N VAL A 37 2.33 3.71 -1.28
CA VAL A 37 2.29 2.69 -2.34
C VAL A 37 3.09 3.16 -3.53
N SER A 38 4.12 2.40 -3.90
CA SER A 38 4.92 2.66 -5.09
C SER A 38 4.64 1.65 -6.19
N PHE A 39 4.30 2.18 -7.37
CA PHE A 39 4.03 1.42 -8.58
C PHE A 39 5.30 1.20 -9.41
N LEU A 40 5.36 0.09 -10.16
CA LEU A 40 6.47 -0.22 -11.06
C LEU A 40 6.65 0.79 -12.20
N ASP A 41 5.68 1.68 -12.43
CA ASP A 41 5.79 2.78 -13.38
C ASP A 41 6.46 4.03 -12.79
N GLY A 42 6.87 3.97 -11.52
CA GLY A 42 7.55 5.07 -10.82
C GLY A 42 6.61 6.04 -10.10
N ARG A 43 5.29 5.84 -10.16
CA ARG A 43 4.33 6.66 -9.40
C ARG A 43 4.21 6.16 -7.97
N SER A 44 4.05 7.09 -7.03
CA SER A 44 3.80 6.79 -5.63
C SER A 44 2.57 7.54 -5.14
N PHE A 45 1.79 6.88 -4.29
CA PHE A 45 0.55 7.42 -3.73
C PHE A 45 0.48 7.17 -2.23
N ASP A 46 0.04 8.18 -1.50
CA ASP A 46 -0.29 8.03 -0.08
C ASP A 46 -1.54 7.15 0.04
N GLY A 47 -1.41 6.03 0.75
CA GLY A 47 -2.45 5.05 0.98
C GLY A 47 -3.13 5.23 2.34
N LYS A 48 -4.42 4.95 2.40
CA LYS A 48 -5.19 4.84 3.63
C LYS A 48 -5.59 3.39 3.85
N VAL A 49 -5.28 2.85 5.03
CA VAL A 49 -5.74 1.52 5.42
C VAL A 49 -7.26 1.55 5.60
N LEU A 50 -7.98 0.69 4.86
CA LEU A 50 -9.43 0.52 4.96
C LEU A 50 -9.81 -0.53 6.01
N GLY A 51 -8.96 -1.54 6.18
CA GLY A 51 -9.17 -2.64 7.11
C GLY A 51 -7.98 -3.57 7.16
N VAL A 52 -7.84 -4.24 8.30
CA VAL A 52 -6.78 -5.20 8.60
C VAL A 52 -7.43 -6.42 9.24
N ASP A 53 -7.02 -7.60 8.80
CA ASP A 53 -7.32 -8.89 9.40
C ASP A 53 -6.00 -9.55 9.79
N THR A 54 -5.70 -9.53 11.09
CA THR A 54 -4.47 -10.08 11.66
C THR A 54 -4.47 -11.60 11.73
N ILE A 55 -5.65 -12.24 11.65
CA ILE A 55 -5.77 -13.70 11.70
C ILE A 55 -5.28 -14.30 10.38
N THR A 56 -5.63 -13.66 9.26
CA THR A 56 -5.21 -14.08 7.91
C THR A 56 -3.98 -13.36 7.39
N ASP A 57 -3.42 -12.41 8.16
CA ASP A 57 -2.33 -11.51 7.78
C ASP A 57 -2.65 -10.74 6.48
N ILE A 58 -3.86 -10.18 6.37
CA ILE A 58 -4.32 -9.43 5.19
C ILE A 58 -4.69 -8.00 5.60
N ALA A 59 -4.29 -7.03 4.80
CA ALA A 59 -4.77 -5.65 4.89
C ALA A 59 -5.20 -5.11 3.54
N VAL A 60 -6.18 -4.21 3.57
CA VAL A 60 -6.66 -3.47 2.40
C VAL A 60 -6.27 -2.01 2.54
N VAL A 61 -5.58 -1.49 1.53
CA VAL A 61 -5.16 -0.10 1.42
C VAL A 61 -5.86 0.55 0.24
N GLN A 62 -6.38 1.76 0.45
CA GLN A 62 -6.98 2.59 -0.58
C GLN A 62 -6.02 3.72 -0.95
N ILE A 63 -5.70 3.84 -2.23
CA ILE A 63 -4.98 4.99 -2.75
C ILE A 63 -5.90 5.93 -3.53
N PRO A 64 -5.63 7.24 -3.56
CA PRO A 64 -6.32 8.16 -4.43
C PRO A 64 -5.91 7.90 -5.88
N VAL A 65 -6.86 7.46 -6.71
CA VAL A 65 -6.63 7.25 -8.14
C VAL A 65 -7.51 8.17 -8.97
N VAL A 66 -6.89 8.89 -9.89
CA VAL A 66 -7.59 9.45 -11.05
C VAL A 66 -7.89 8.28 -11.98
N LYS A 67 -9.18 7.96 -12.17
CA LYS A 67 -9.76 6.80 -12.91
C LYS A 67 -9.15 6.48 -14.29
N LYS A 68 -8.24 7.29 -14.81
CA LYS A 68 -7.66 7.17 -16.15
C LYS A 68 -6.33 6.42 -16.21
N GLU A 69 -5.71 6.06 -15.09
CA GLU A 69 -4.30 5.62 -15.13
C GLU A 69 -3.90 4.42 -14.26
N LEU A 70 -4.81 3.57 -13.78
CA LEU A 70 -4.37 2.32 -13.14
C LEU A 70 -3.98 1.30 -14.23
N PRO A 71 -2.70 0.87 -14.32
CA PRO A 71 -2.35 -0.26 -15.17
C PRO A 71 -3.09 -1.50 -14.68
N HIS A 72 -3.37 -2.42 -15.60
CA HIS A 72 -4.18 -3.63 -15.40
C HIS A 72 -3.89 -4.37 -14.08
N PRO A 73 -4.89 -5.07 -13.50
CA PRO A 73 -4.87 -5.69 -12.16
C PRO A 73 -3.89 -6.88 -11.98
N SER A 74 -2.72 -6.85 -12.62
CA SER A 74 -1.72 -7.94 -12.63
C SER A 74 -0.30 -7.48 -12.30
N LYS A 75 -0.10 -6.23 -11.86
CA LYS A 75 1.23 -5.71 -11.50
C LYS A 75 1.51 -5.83 -10.01
N LYS A 76 2.67 -6.42 -9.70
CA LYS A 76 3.29 -6.43 -8.36
C LYS A 76 3.67 -5.00 -7.96
N LEU A 77 3.45 -4.61 -6.71
CA LEU A 77 3.74 -3.27 -6.18
C LEU A 77 4.68 -3.35 -4.98
N ALA A 78 5.42 -2.28 -4.72
CA ALA A 78 6.25 -2.12 -3.53
C ALA A 78 5.56 -1.16 -2.55
N LEU A 79 5.52 -1.55 -1.28
CA LEU A 79 4.97 -0.76 -0.17
C LEU A 79 6.13 -0.39 0.77
N SER A 80 6.11 0.82 1.31
CA SER A 80 7.16 1.38 2.17
C SER A 80 6.63 2.37 3.18
#